data_AF-Q6LCH8-F1
#
_entry.id   AF-Q6LCH8-F1
#
_cell.length_a   1.000
_cell.length_b   1.000
_cell.length_c   1.000
_cell.angle_alpha   90.00
_cell.angle_beta   90.00
_cell.angle_gamma   90.00
#
_symmetry.space_group_name_H-M   'P 1'
#
loop_
_entity.id
_entity.type
_entity.pdbx_description
1 polymer ?
#
loop_
_entity_poly.entity_id
_entity_poly.type
_entity_poly.pdbx_seq_one_letter_code
_entity_poly.pdbx_strand_id
1 'polypeptide(L)'
;FNFNAGDDYFYPPTQAHTVVFNDNYDAFPEFLQEYITQHHIQAVVCFGDTRPYHVIAKRIANENQASFWAFEEGYFRPYYITLEKDGVNAFSPLPRRADFFLEQ
;
A
#
# COMPACT_ATOMS: atom_id res chain seq x y z
N PHE A 1 -1.69 -4.95 -8.52
CA PHE A 1 -0.92 -4.79 -9.76
C PHE A 1 0.20 -5.79 -9.73
N ASN A 2 0.46 -6.43 -10.87
CA ASN A 2 1.59 -7.32 -11.01
C ASN A 2 2.74 -6.52 -11.61
N PHE A 3 3.87 -6.51 -10.92
CA PHE A 3 5.11 -5.84 -11.32
C PHE A 3 6.19 -6.84 -11.75
N ASN A 4 6.02 -8.13 -11.43
CA ASN A 4 6.99 -9.18 -11.73
C ASN A 4 6.30 -10.55 -11.91
N ALA A 5 7.05 -11.53 -12.43
CA ALA A 5 6.53 -12.88 -12.70
C ALA A 5 6.09 -13.67 -11.44
N GLY A 6 6.62 -13.32 -10.26
CA GLY A 6 6.13 -13.87 -8.99
C GLY A 6 4.70 -13.41 -8.72
N ASP A 7 4.40 -12.13 -8.96
CA ASP A 7 3.03 -11.61 -8.85
C ASP A 7 2.10 -12.33 -9.83
N ASP A 8 2.54 -12.54 -11.09
CA ASP A 8 1.76 -13.30 -12.08
C ASP A 8 1.52 -14.76 -11.68
N TYR A 9 2.46 -15.39 -10.98
CA TYR A 9 2.29 -16.76 -10.50
C TYR A 9 1.24 -16.85 -9.38
N PHE A 10 1.25 -15.92 -8.42
CA PHE A 10 0.30 -15.90 -7.31
C PHE A 10 -1.06 -15.29 -7.68
N TYR A 11 -1.07 -14.34 -8.62
CA TYR A 11 -2.24 -13.62 -9.10
C TYR A 11 -2.21 -13.61 -10.63
N PRO A 12 -2.66 -14.68 -11.30
CA PRO A 12 -2.56 -14.77 -12.76
C PRO A 12 -3.43 -13.71 -13.46
N PRO A 13 -3.03 -13.20 -14.64
CA PRO A 13 -3.82 -12.23 -15.41
C PRO A 13 -5.20 -12.73 -15.86
N THR A 14 -5.44 -14.03 -15.78
CA THR A 14 -6.76 -14.64 -16.02
C THR A 14 -7.73 -14.42 -14.87
N GLN A 15 -7.25 -14.04 -13.69
CA GLN A 15 -8.08 -13.71 -12.54
C GLN A 15 -8.67 -12.31 -12.69
N ALA A 16 -9.95 -12.18 -12.35
CA ALA A 16 -10.64 -10.89 -12.40
C ALA A 16 -9.94 -9.84 -11.53
N HIS A 17 -9.89 -8.61 -12.03
CA HIS A 17 -9.28 -7.45 -11.35
C HIS A 17 -7.77 -7.57 -11.08
N THR A 18 -7.09 -8.54 -11.69
CA THR A 18 -5.63 -8.56 -11.79
C THR A 18 -5.19 -7.69 -12.97
N VAL A 19 -4.24 -6.78 -12.73
CA VAL A 19 -3.72 -5.87 -13.75
C VAL A 19 -2.21 -5.92 -13.75
N VAL A 20 -1.62 -6.18 -14.91
CA VAL A 20 -0.18 -6.18 -15.13
C VAL A 20 0.26 -4.75 -15.42
N PHE A 21 1.26 -4.27 -14.68
CA PHE A 21 1.94 -3.02 -14.99
C PHE A 21 3.35 -3.34 -15.50
N ASN A 22 3.56 -3.18 -16.80
CA ASN A 22 4.79 -3.53 -17.51
C ASN A 22 5.47 -2.34 -18.18
N ASP A 23 5.05 -1.12 -17.85
CA ASP A 23 5.69 0.10 -18.32
C ASP A 23 6.85 0.49 -17.38
N ASN A 24 7.54 1.57 -17.74
CA ASN A 24 8.61 2.15 -16.96
C ASN A 24 8.09 2.79 -15.67
N TYR A 25 8.98 2.95 -14.70
CA TYR A 25 8.68 3.51 -13.39
C TYR A 25 8.04 4.91 -13.46
N ASP A 26 8.46 5.75 -14.41
CA ASP A 26 7.98 7.13 -14.52
C ASP A 26 6.54 7.21 -15.05
N ALA A 27 6.04 6.16 -15.72
CA ALA A 27 4.65 6.04 -16.16
C ALA A 27 3.70 5.59 -15.03
N PHE A 28 4.22 5.06 -13.92
CA PHE A 28 3.40 4.51 -12.85
C PHE A 28 2.45 5.53 -12.17
N PRO A 29 2.85 6.78 -11.88
CA PRO A 29 1.96 7.76 -11.26
C PRO A 29 0.69 8.03 -12.07
N GLU A 30 0.83 8.23 -13.39
CA GLU A 30 -0.28 8.51 -14.30
C GLU A 30 -1.19 7.29 -14.42
N PHE A 31 -0.60 6.10 -14.64
CA PHE A 31 -1.33 4.84 -14.65
C PHE A 31 -2.18 4.63 -13.38
N LEU A 32 -1.59 4.86 -12.19
CA LEU A 32 -2.30 4.66 -10.93
C LEU A 32 -3.43 5.68 -10.73
N GLN A 33 -3.21 6.95 -11.09
CA GLN A 33 -4.21 8.02 -11.04
C GLN A 33 -5.44 7.67 -11.89
N GLU A 34 -5.20 7.26 -13.14
CA GLU A 34 -6.26 6.84 -14.06
C GLU A 34 -7.02 5.62 -13.53
N TYR A 35 -6.28 4.63 -13.02
CA TYR A 35 -6.88 3.42 -12.48
C TYR A 35 -7.78 3.69 -11.27
N ILE A 36 -7.32 4.52 -10.33
CA ILE A 36 -8.10 4.92 -9.15
C ILE A 36 -9.38 5.63 -9.57
N THR A 37 -9.28 6.57 -10.51
CA THR A 37 -10.42 7.37 -10.99
C THR A 37 -11.44 6.49 -11.73
N GLN A 38 -10.97 5.69 -12.69
CA GLN A 38 -11.82 4.82 -13.51
C GLN A 38 -12.59 3.80 -12.68
N HIS A 39 -11.93 3.23 -11.67
CA HIS A 39 -12.48 2.14 -10.85
C HIS A 39 -13.05 2.60 -9.51
N HIS A 40 -13.08 3.91 -9.24
CA HIS A 40 -13.58 4.49 -7.99
C HIS A 40 -12.92 3.85 -6.76
N ILE A 41 -11.59 3.67 -6.82
CA ILE A 41 -10.83 3.02 -5.74
C ILE A 41 -10.85 3.90 -4.49
N GLN A 42 -11.23 3.31 -3.36
CA GLN A 42 -11.36 4.02 -2.08
C GLN A 42 -10.15 3.81 -1.16
N ALA A 43 -9.35 2.78 -1.42
CA ALA A 43 -8.18 2.44 -0.63
C ALA A 43 -7.09 1.80 -1.49
N VAL A 44 -5.84 2.21 -1.25
CA VAL A 44 -4.64 1.56 -1.78
C VAL A 44 -3.92 0.89 -0.61
N VAL A 45 -3.61 -0.39 -0.77
CA VAL A 45 -2.99 -1.21 0.27
C VAL A 45 -1.70 -1.85 -0.28
N CYS A 46 -0.61 -1.78 0.48
CA CYS A 46 0.66 -2.39 0.12
C CYS A 46 1.36 -3.02 1.33
N PHE A 47 2.46 -3.76 1.11
CA PHE A 47 3.28 -4.33 2.19
C PHE A 47 4.58 -3.53 2.33
N GLY A 48 4.73 -2.79 3.44
CA GLY A 48 5.70 -1.72 3.64
C GLY A 48 5.29 -0.44 2.91
N ASP A 49 5.85 0.71 3.30
CA ASP A 49 5.46 2.03 2.78
C ASP A 49 6.62 2.83 2.15
N THR A 50 7.85 2.31 2.21
CA THR A 50 9.05 3.02 1.76
C THR A 50 9.59 2.60 0.40
N ARG A 51 8.99 1.58 -0.24
CA ARG A 51 9.40 1.16 -1.59
C ARG A 51 9.03 2.23 -2.61
N PRO A 52 9.81 2.42 -3.70
CA PRO A 52 9.57 3.48 -4.68
C PRO A 52 8.11 3.57 -5.17
N TYR A 53 7.53 2.44 -5.60
CA TYR A 53 6.12 2.37 -6.01
C TYR A 53 5.14 2.70 -4.89
N HIS A 54 5.44 2.36 -3.64
CA HIS A 54 4.55 2.59 -2.49
C HIS A 54 4.54 4.07 -2.07
N VAL A 55 5.69 4.75 -2.18
CA VAL A 55 5.77 6.20 -1.96
C VAL A 55 4.92 6.95 -2.98
N ILE A 56 5.01 6.57 -4.26
CA ILE A 56 4.11 7.10 -5.30
C ILE A 56 2.67 6.78 -4.97
N ALA A 57 2.36 5.52 -4.64
CA ALA A 57 1.01 5.08 -4.36
C ALA A 57 0.35 5.84 -3.22
N LYS A 58 1.09 6.13 -2.14
CA LYS A 58 0.62 6.96 -1.03
C LYS A 58 0.28 8.38 -1.48
N ARG A 59 1.16 9.01 -2.26
CA ARG A 59 0.93 10.36 -2.79
C ARG A 59 -0.32 10.39 -3.66
N ILE A 60 -0.39 9.51 -4.66
CA ILE A 60 -1.50 9.45 -5.62
C ILE A 60 -2.82 9.11 -4.90
N ALA A 61 -2.81 8.17 -3.95
CA ALA A 61 -4.02 7.86 -3.17
C ALA A 61 -4.56 9.11 -2.46
N ASN A 62 -3.68 9.85 -1.76
CA ASN A 62 -4.06 11.08 -1.06
C ASN A 62 -4.60 12.17 -2.01
N GLU A 63 -3.96 12.35 -3.16
CA GLU A 63 -4.41 13.31 -4.20
C GLU A 63 -5.81 12.96 -4.73
N ASN A 64 -6.18 11.67 -4.74
CA ASN A 64 -7.48 11.17 -5.18
C ASN A 64 -8.47 10.93 -4.04
N GLN A 65 -8.19 11.43 -2.83
CA GLN A 65 -9.02 11.21 -1.63
C GLN A 65 -9.27 9.72 -1.29
N ALA A 66 -8.41 8.83 -1.79
CA ALA A 66 -8.37 7.43 -1.41
C ALA A 66 -7.48 7.26 -0.17
N SER A 67 -7.84 6.31 0.69
CA SER A 67 -7.03 6.00 1.87
C SER A 67 -5.80 5.17 1.51
N PHE A 68 -4.67 5.40 2.18
CA PHE A 68 -3.47 4.59 2.04
C PHE A 68 -3.24 3.74 3.29
N TRP A 69 -2.96 2.47 3.08
CA TRP A 69 -2.70 1.51 4.16
C TRP A 69 -1.47 0.68 3.85
N ALA A 70 -0.67 0.41 4.87
CA ALA A 70 0.49 -0.46 4.75
C ALA A 70 0.42 -1.61 5.74
N PHE A 71 0.65 -2.82 5.23
CA PHE A 71 0.97 -3.98 6.04
C PHE A 71 2.46 -3.97 6.43
N GLU A 72 2.79 -4.60 7.55
CA GLU A 72 4.17 -4.93 7.92
C GLU A 72 4.21 -6.21 8.76
N GLU A 73 5.39 -6.83 8.88
CA GLU A 73 5.63 -7.91 9.83
C GLU A 73 5.21 -7.50 11.25
N GLY A 74 4.54 -8.41 11.97
CA GLY A 74 4.08 -8.15 13.33
C GLY A 74 5.23 -7.92 14.31
N TYR A 75 4.95 -7.14 15.37
CA TYR A 75 5.88 -6.96 16.49
C TYR A 75 6.19 -8.29 17.20
N PHE A 76 5.20 -9.18 17.27
CA PHE A 76 5.37 -10.54 17.73
C PHE A 76 5.39 -11.49 16.54
N ARG A 77 6.47 -12.27 16.41
CA ARG A 77 6.68 -13.17 15.27
C ARG A 77 6.58 -14.64 15.70
N PRO A 78 6.20 -15.55 14.78
CA PRO A 78 5.93 -15.33 13.34
C PRO A 78 4.45 -15.10 12.97
N TYR A 79 3.52 -15.17 13.93
CA TYR A 79 2.09 -15.37 13.62
C TYR A 79 1.26 -14.10 13.40
N TYR A 80 1.90 -12.92 13.35
CA TYR A 80 1.18 -11.64 13.29
C TYR A 80 1.71 -10.74 12.18
N ILE A 81 0.81 -9.90 11.67
CA ILE A 81 1.08 -8.77 10.77
C ILE A 81 0.41 -7.52 11.35
N THR A 82 0.91 -6.35 11.02
CA THR A 82 0.27 -5.06 11.33
C THR A 82 -0.39 -4.52 10.05
N LEU A 83 -1.45 -3.73 10.22
CA LEU A 83 -2.07 -2.94 9.15
C LEU A 83 -2.31 -1.55 9.72
N GLU A 84 -1.60 -0.57 9.17
CA GLU A 84 -1.65 0.80 9.66
C GLU A 84 -2.02 1.77 8.55
N LYS A 85 -2.75 2.82 8.94
CA LYS A 85 -3.13 3.90 8.03
C LYS A 85 -1.97 4.88 7.89
N ASP A 86 -1.74 5.33 6.67
CA ASP A 86 -0.79 6.40 6.34
C ASP A 86 0.69 6.10 6.65
N GLY A 87 1.06 4.90 7.09
CA GLY A 87 2.46 4.47 7.24
C GLY A 87 2.67 3.44 8.34
N VAL A 88 3.82 2.76 8.29
CA VAL A 88 4.23 1.72 9.26
C VAL A 88 5.60 2.04 9.84
N ASN A 89 5.99 1.34 10.91
CA ASN A 89 7.29 1.51 11.57
C ASN A 89 7.57 2.97 11.98
N ALA A 90 8.62 3.59 11.44
CA ALA A 90 8.97 4.98 11.72
C ALA A 90 7.92 6.00 11.25
N PHE A 91 7.03 5.61 10.33
CA PHE A 91 5.92 6.43 9.83
C PHE A 91 4.56 6.03 10.45
N SER A 92 4.56 5.10 11.41
CA SER A 92 3.36 4.74 12.16
C SER A 92 2.76 5.98 12.85
N PRO A 93 1.43 6.18 12.76
CA PRO A 93 0.73 7.22 13.50
C PRO A 93 0.55 6.88 14.99
N LEU A 94 0.98 5.69 15.44
CA LEU A 94 0.84 5.30 16.83
C LEU A 94 1.57 6.27 17.76
N PRO A 95 0.97 6.57 18.92
CA PRO A 95 1.60 7.44 19.92
C PRO A 95 2.96 6.88 20.36
N ARG A 96 3.96 7.76 20.38
CA ARG A 96 5.35 7.39 20.71
C ARG A 96 5.68 7.49 22.19
N ARG A 97 4.77 8.07 22.98
CA ARG A 97 4.98 8.31 24.42
C ARG A 97 4.14 7.32 25.21
N ALA A 98 4.75 6.69 26.21
CA ALA A 98 4.12 5.64 26.99
C ALA A 98 2.95 6.15 27.84
N ASP A 99 2.99 7.41 28.28
CA ASP A 99 1.93 8.07 29.06
C ASP A 99 0.58 8.06 28.33
N PHE A 100 0.58 8.23 27.00
CA PHE A 100 -0.64 8.10 26.18
C PHE A 100 -1.41 6.80 26.44
N PHE A 101 -0.70 5.69 26.69
CA PHE A 101 -1.31 4.38 26.90
C PHE A 101 -1.67 4.10 28.37
N LEU A 102 -1.15 4.91 29.30
CA LEU A 102 -1.37 4.76 30.74
C LEU A 102 -2.54 5.62 31.24
N GLU A 103 -2.88 6.69 30.52
CA GLU A 103 -3.96 7.63 30.86
C GLU A 103 -5.36 7.20 30.38
N GLN A 104 -5.53 5.92 30.01
CA GLN A 104 -6.78 5.34 29.48
C GLN A 104 -7.73 4.87 30.60
#